data_AF-A0A6M1TWR4-F1
#
_entry.id   AF-A0A6M1TWR4-F1
#
_cell.length_a   1.000
_cell.length_b   1.000
_cell.length_c   1.000
_cell.angle_alpha   90.00
_cell.angle_beta   90.00
_cell.angle_gamma   90.00
#
_symmetry.space_group_name_H-M   'P 1'
#
loop_
_entity.id
_entity.type
_entity.pdbx_description
1 polymer ?
#
loop_
_entity_poly.entity_id
_entity_poly.type
_entity_poly.pdbx_seq_one_letter_code
_entity_poly.pdbx_strand_id
1 'polypeptide(L)'
;MRNLLAGTALVVTGALAGGLTGAQSARAEGLMDMTDAERAAFGAEVRAYLLENPQVMIEVMNALEMREQAAAADRDRQMLADQAEAIFNDPASWVGGNPEGDITVVEFIDYRCGYCRKAWQEVDQLVEGDGNIRFVLKEFPILGEESVLSSRFAIAVLQLHGGEAYKKAHDALLSLRGDTNPEALARIAGDLGLDAGPILDRMNAPEVTKVIEDNHNLAQIMEVSGTPTFVVGGTMVRGYVPLDAMQQIVAEQRKKDG
;
A
#
# COMPACT_ATOMS: atom_id res chain seq x y z
N MET A 1 -75.96 47.00 -22.61
CA MET A 1 -76.79 46.02 -23.35
C MET A 1 -76.81 44.76 -22.50
N ARG A 2 -77.88 44.45 -21.74
CA ARG A 2 -79.09 43.68 -22.15
C ARG A 2 -78.67 42.38 -22.86
N ASN A 3 -78.92 41.14 -22.42
CA ASN A 3 -79.94 40.50 -21.56
C ASN A 3 -79.29 39.21 -20.94
N LEU A 4 -79.56 38.75 -19.71
CA LEU A 4 -80.78 38.17 -19.09
C LEU A 4 -81.14 36.74 -19.56
N LEU A 5 -81.34 35.87 -18.54
CA LEU A 5 -82.10 34.58 -18.44
C LEU A 5 -81.25 33.30 -18.45
N ALA A 6 -81.48 32.26 -17.65
CA ALA A 6 -82.20 31.98 -16.40
C ALA A 6 -82.00 30.47 -16.14
N GLY A 7 -81.92 29.99 -14.90
CA GLY A 7 -81.84 28.52 -14.68
C GLY A 7 -81.52 28.04 -13.27
N THR A 8 -82.35 28.45 -12.32
CA THR A 8 -82.72 27.86 -11.01
C THR A 8 -82.15 26.48 -10.58
N ALA A 9 -81.43 26.52 -9.46
CA ALA A 9 -81.40 25.62 -8.29
C ALA A 9 -81.58 24.08 -8.40
N LEU A 10 -80.59 23.36 -7.84
CA LEU A 10 -80.85 22.45 -6.72
C LEU A 10 -79.61 22.35 -5.82
N VAL A 11 -79.75 22.86 -4.59
CA VAL A 11 -78.81 22.63 -3.48
C VAL A 11 -79.11 21.26 -2.91
N VAL A 12 -78.14 20.35 -2.95
CA VAL A 12 -78.09 19.19 -2.03
C VAL A 12 -76.77 19.26 -1.29
N THR A 13 -76.87 19.67 -0.04
CA THR A 13 -75.83 19.64 0.97
C THR A 13 -75.43 18.19 1.26
N GLY A 14 -74.18 17.83 0.92
CA GLY A 14 -73.52 16.61 1.36
C GLY A 14 -72.14 16.96 1.87
N ALA A 15 -71.95 16.87 3.18
CA ALA A 15 -70.74 17.25 3.88
C ALA A 15 -69.60 16.21 3.71
N LEU A 16 -68.39 16.69 4.05
CA LEU A 16 -67.24 15.98 4.63
C LEU A 16 -66.00 15.74 3.74
N ALA A 17 -64.98 16.54 4.04
CA ALA A 17 -63.61 16.15 4.39
C ALA A 17 -62.69 15.53 3.33
N GLY A 18 -61.71 16.35 2.90
CA GLY A 18 -60.26 16.11 3.11
C GLY A 18 -59.63 14.83 2.54
N GLY A 19 -58.67 15.00 1.63
CA GLY A 19 -57.76 13.93 1.20
C GLY A 19 -56.60 14.42 0.35
N LEU A 20 -55.64 15.12 0.96
CA LEU A 20 -54.25 15.21 0.49
C LEU A 20 -53.50 13.97 1.01
N THR A 21 -53.16 13.02 0.15
CA THR A 21 -52.11 11.98 0.33
C THR A 21 -52.07 11.16 -0.97
N GLY A 22 -50.97 10.67 -1.53
CA GLY A 22 -49.54 10.72 -1.24
C GLY A 22 -48.88 9.97 -2.41
N ALA A 23 -47.72 10.44 -2.87
CA ALA A 23 -46.93 9.71 -3.86
C ALA A 23 -46.45 8.40 -3.20
N GLN A 24 -47.06 7.28 -3.57
CA GLN A 24 -46.71 5.97 -3.06
C GLN A 24 -45.36 5.55 -3.64
N SER A 25 -44.41 5.32 -2.74
CA SER A 25 -43.17 4.60 -2.94
C SER A 25 -43.46 3.11 -3.23
N ALA A 26 -43.93 2.82 -4.44
CA ALA A 26 -44.19 1.45 -4.90
C ALA A 26 -42.92 0.80 -5.48
N ARG A 27 -41.86 0.63 -4.69
CA ARG A 27 -40.65 -0.13 -5.11
C ARG A 27 -39.91 -0.74 -3.90
N ALA A 28 -40.56 -1.65 -3.17
CA ALA A 28 -39.87 -2.56 -2.24
C ALA A 28 -40.71 -3.77 -1.82
N GLU A 29 -42.05 -3.68 -1.85
CA GLU A 29 -42.92 -4.68 -1.22
C GLU A 29 -43.07 -6.00 -2.03
N GLY A 30 -42.98 -5.96 -3.36
CA GLY A 30 -43.31 -7.13 -4.21
C GLY A 30 -42.33 -8.30 -4.19
N LEU A 31 -41.07 -8.12 -3.76
CA LEU A 31 -40.09 -9.21 -3.64
C LEU A 31 -40.16 -9.93 -2.28
N MET A 32 -40.72 -9.27 -1.27
CA MET A 32 -40.79 -9.81 0.09
C MET A 32 -42.11 -10.55 0.39
N ASP A 33 -43.13 -10.37 -0.44
CA ASP A 33 -44.49 -10.92 -0.26
C ASP A 33 -44.81 -12.08 -1.23
N MET A 34 -43.78 -12.83 -1.66
CA MET A 34 -43.93 -13.96 -2.60
C MET A 34 -44.29 -15.25 -1.87
N THR A 35 -45.27 -15.98 -2.41
CA THR A 35 -45.53 -17.37 -2.02
C THR A 35 -44.34 -18.27 -2.37
N ASP A 36 -44.24 -19.43 -1.71
CA ASP A 36 -43.16 -20.40 -1.97
C ASP A 36 -43.10 -20.83 -3.44
N ALA A 37 -44.26 -20.96 -4.08
CA ALA A 37 -44.36 -21.34 -5.49
C ALA A 37 -43.80 -20.26 -6.43
N GLU A 38 -44.11 -18.98 -6.17
CA GLU A 38 -43.58 -17.85 -6.95
C GLU A 38 -42.08 -17.70 -6.77
N ARG A 39 -41.58 -17.89 -5.54
CA ARG A 39 -40.15 -17.83 -5.22
C ARG A 39 -39.37 -18.92 -5.96
N ALA A 40 -39.92 -20.13 -6.01
CA ALA A 40 -39.32 -21.24 -6.75
C ALA A 40 -39.28 -20.97 -8.27
N ALA A 41 -40.37 -20.44 -8.85
CA ALA A 41 -40.43 -20.09 -10.25
C ALA A 41 -39.42 -18.99 -10.62
N PHE A 42 -39.33 -17.94 -9.79
CA PHE A 42 -38.34 -16.86 -9.98
C PHE A 42 -36.90 -17.37 -9.90
N GLY A 43 -36.58 -18.21 -8.91
CA GLY A 43 -35.24 -18.81 -8.79
C GLY A 43 -34.87 -19.68 -9.99
N ALA A 44 -35.82 -20.43 -10.55
CA ALA A 44 -35.61 -21.22 -11.76
C ALA A 44 -35.31 -20.34 -12.98
N GLU A 45 -36.02 -19.22 -13.14
CA GLU A 45 -35.80 -18.26 -14.23
C GLU A 45 -34.46 -17.54 -14.12
N VAL A 46 -34.09 -17.07 -12.91
CA VAL A 46 -32.76 -16.47 -12.67
C VAL A 46 -31.65 -17.48 -12.98
N ARG A 47 -31.82 -18.74 -12.56
CA ARG A 47 -30.85 -19.80 -12.87
C ARG A 47 -30.75 -20.05 -14.37
N ALA A 48 -31.87 -20.12 -15.08
CA ALA A 48 -31.88 -20.29 -16.54
C ALA A 48 -31.15 -19.12 -17.22
N TYR A 49 -31.48 -17.89 -16.84
CA TYR A 49 -30.85 -16.68 -17.36
C TYR A 49 -29.33 -16.66 -17.13
N LEU A 50 -28.85 -16.99 -15.93
CA LEU A 50 -27.40 -17.03 -15.65
C LEU A 50 -26.68 -18.14 -16.44
N LEU A 51 -27.34 -19.27 -16.70
CA LEU A 51 -26.77 -20.35 -17.53
C LEU A 51 -26.74 -19.99 -19.02
N GLU A 52 -27.74 -19.25 -19.50
CA GLU A 52 -27.79 -18.72 -20.88
C GLU A 52 -26.84 -17.53 -21.08
N ASN A 53 -26.53 -16.80 -19.99
CA ASN A 53 -25.72 -15.58 -20.01
C ASN A 53 -24.54 -15.66 -19.00
N PRO A 54 -23.59 -16.60 -19.18
CA PRO A 54 -22.47 -16.77 -18.24
C PRO A 54 -21.57 -15.53 -18.11
N GLN A 55 -21.60 -14.63 -19.11
CA GLN A 55 -20.87 -13.36 -19.09
C GLN A 55 -21.26 -12.46 -17.91
N VAL A 56 -22.53 -12.54 -17.46
CA VAL A 56 -23.02 -11.76 -16.30
C VAL A 56 -22.23 -12.10 -15.05
N MET A 57 -21.86 -13.36 -14.85
CA MET A 57 -21.05 -13.76 -13.70
C MET A 57 -19.63 -13.18 -13.81
N ILE A 58 -19.03 -13.17 -15.00
CA ILE A 58 -17.71 -12.58 -15.22
C ILE A 58 -17.73 -11.08 -14.92
N GLU A 59 -18.76 -10.36 -15.39
CA GLU A 59 -18.92 -8.93 -15.13
C GLU A 59 -19.07 -8.63 -13.64
N VAL A 60 -19.87 -9.43 -12.93
CA VAL A 60 -20.03 -9.30 -11.47
C VAL A 60 -18.71 -9.57 -10.75
N MET A 61 -17.96 -10.61 -11.13
CA MET A 61 -16.66 -10.91 -10.52
C MET A 61 -15.64 -9.80 -10.80
N ASN A 62 -15.53 -9.32 -12.03
CA ASN A 62 -14.64 -8.21 -12.37
C ASN A 62 -15.04 -6.92 -11.63
N ALA A 63 -16.34 -6.64 -11.51
CA ALA A 63 -16.82 -5.48 -10.77
C ALA A 63 -16.52 -5.58 -9.27
N LEU A 64 -16.64 -6.77 -8.69
CA LEU A 64 -16.25 -7.02 -7.30
C LEU A 64 -14.73 -6.85 -7.14
N GLU A 65 -13.94 -7.47 -8.00
CA GLU A 65 -12.48 -7.39 -7.97
C GLU A 65 -11.99 -5.93 -8.06
N MET A 66 -12.53 -5.13 -8.99
CA MET A 66 -12.20 -3.70 -9.10
C MET A 66 -12.55 -2.93 -7.83
N ARG A 67 -13.68 -3.22 -7.19
CA ARG A 67 -14.07 -2.58 -5.92
C ARG A 67 -13.14 -2.97 -4.78
N GLU A 68 -12.76 -4.25 -4.71
CA GLU A 68 -11.84 -4.75 -3.70
C GLU A 68 -10.44 -4.14 -3.88
N GLN A 69 -9.96 -4.04 -5.12
CA GLN A 69 -8.70 -3.37 -5.45
C GLN A 69 -8.71 -1.88 -5.09
N ALA A 70 -9.79 -1.16 -5.42
CA ALA A 70 -9.94 0.24 -5.03
C ALA A 70 -9.97 0.42 -3.51
N ALA A 71 -10.73 -0.42 -2.80
CA ALA A 71 -10.77 -0.40 -1.35
C ALA A 71 -9.42 -0.76 -0.72
N ALA A 72 -8.64 -1.67 -1.33
CA ALA A 72 -7.29 -1.99 -0.90
C ALA A 72 -6.34 -0.82 -1.08
N ALA A 73 -6.38 -0.15 -2.24
CA ALA A 73 -5.59 1.05 -2.49
C ALA A 73 -5.95 2.20 -1.52
N ASP A 74 -7.23 2.36 -1.17
CA ASP A 74 -7.66 3.34 -0.17
C ASP A 74 -7.11 3.02 1.23
N ARG A 75 -7.14 1.74 1.63
CA ARG A 75 -6.54 1.30 2.90
C ARG A 75 -5.03 1.55 2.92
N ASP A 76 -4.32 1.18 1.86
CA ASP A 76 -2.88 1.42 1.75
C ASP A 76 -2.55 2.91 1.85
N ARG A 77 -3.31 3.76 1.15
CA ARG A 77 -3.14 5.23 1.24
C ARG A 77 -3.40 5.75 2.65
N GLN A 78 -4.43 5.25 3.34
CA GLN A 78 -4.71 5.64 4.72
C GLN A 78 -3.58 5.22 5.67
N MET A 79 -3.09 3.98 5.56
CA MET A 79 -1.96 3.52 6.36
C MET A 79 -0.70 4.35 6.11
N LEU A 80 -0.41 4.68 4.84
CA LEU A 80 0.70 5.56 4.47
C LEU A 80 0.57 6.95 5.09
N ALA A 81 -0.62 7.53 5.08
CA ALA A 81 -0.89 8.83 5.70
C ALA A 81 -0.71 8.78 7.22
N ASP A 82 -1.23 7.73 7.87
CA ASP A 82 -1.17 7.56 9.32
C ASP A 82 0.25 7.27 9.82
N GLN A 83 1.08 6.62 9.00
CA GLN A 83 2.46 6.25 9.32
C GLN A 83 3.51 7.10 8.60
N ALA A 84 3.12 8.22 7.97
CA ALA A 84 4.00 9.01 7.11
C ALA A 84 5.33 9.39 7.78
N GLU A 85 5.28 9.82 9.05
CA GLU A 85 6.49 10.19 9.79
C GLU A 85 7.43 9.00 9.99
N ALA A 86 6.90 7.86 10.40
CA ALA A 86 7.70 6.64 10.61
C ALA A 86 8.27 6.10 9.29
N ILE A 87 7.55 6.24 8.17
CA ILE A 87 7.98 5.77 6.86
C ILE A 87 9.04 6.69 6.26
N PHE A 88 8.79 7.99 6.21
CA PHE A 88 9.59 8.93 5.42
C PHE A 88 10.64 9.69 6.23
N ASN A 89 10.42 9.91 7.54
CA ASN A 89 11.19 10.85 8.35
C ASN A 89 11.84 10.22 9.59
N ASP A 90 11.94 8.90 9.64
CA ASP A 90 12.64 8.21 10.71
C ASP A 90 14.15 8.58 10.72
N PRO A 91 14.65 9.23 11.79
CA PRO A 91 16.04 9.65 11.88
C PRO A 91 17.03 8.48 12.00
N ALA A 92 16.55 7.27 12.30
CA ALA A 92 17.40 6.08 12.37
C ALA A 92 17.59 5.39 11.02
N SER A 93 16.79 5.74 10.01
CA SER A 93 16.89 5.21 8.66
C SER A 93 17.96 5.94 7.86
N TRP A 94 18.64 5.22 6.98
CA TRP A 94 19.55 5.85 6.03
C TRP A 94 18.75 6.61 4.97
N VAL A 95 19.28 7.77 4.56
CA VAL A 95 18.74 8.61 3.48
C VAL A 95 19.84 8.89 2.47
N GLY A 96 19.56 8.69 1.18
CA GLY A 96 20.44 9.02 0.07
C GLY A 96 19.68 9.45 -1.19
N GLY A 97 20.34 9.37 -2.35
CA GLY A 97 19.86 10.02 -3.57
C GLY A 97 19.96 11.54 -3.45
N ASN A 98 18.90 12.26 -3.79
CA ASN A 98 18.73 13.67 -3.46
C ASN A 98 17.90 13.79 -2.16
N PRO A 99 18.49 14.17 -1.01
CA PRO A 99 17.75 14.36 0.24
C PRO A 99 16.62 15.40 0.16
N GLU A 100 16.68 16.31 -0.82
CA GLU A 100 15.67 17.33 -1.13
C GLU A 100 14.85 16.95 -2.38
N GLY A 101 14.81 15.66 -2.73
CA GLY A 101 14.10 15.15 -3.88
C GLY A 101 12.59 15.40 -3.80
N ASP A 102 11.95 15.57 -4.95
CA ASP A 102 10.51 15.85 -5.04
C ASP A 102 9.64 14.62 -4.75
N ILE A 103 10.23 13.43 -4.83
CA ILE A 103 9.59 12.16 -4.54
C ILE A 103 10.48 11.33 -3.62
N THR A 104 9.88 10.75 -2.59
CA THR A 104 10.57 9.79 -1.72
C THR A 104 10.23 8.36 -2.12
N VAL A 105 11.28 7.56 -2.32
CA VAL A 105 11.22 6.11 -2.41
C VAL A 105 11.73 5.54 -1.09
N VAL A 106 10.95 4.70 -0.44
CA VAL A 106 11.35 3.94 0.75
C VAL A 106 11.41 2.48 0.40
N GLU A 107 12.46 1.76 0.81
CA GLU A 107 12.57 0.31 0.63
C GLU A 107 12.71 -0.40 1.99
N PHE A 108 11.81 -1.35 2.26
CA PHE A 108 11.98 -2.37 3.29
C PHE A 108 12.83 -3.51 2.74
N ILE A 109 14.03 -3.66 3.30
CA ILE A 109 15.07 -4.54 2.76
C ILE A 109 15.51 -5.61 3.76
N ASP A 110 15.86 -6.77 3.21
CA ASP A 110 16.61 -7.83 3.88
C ASP A 110 17.82 -8.25 3.02
N TYR A 111 19.03 -8.19 3.59
CA TYR A 111 20.29 -8.52 2.89
C TYR A 111 20.41 -9.98 2.42
N ARG A 112 19.61 -10.89 2.98
CA ARG A 112 19.55 -12.31 2.57
C ARG A 112 18.43 -12.59 1.57
N CYS A 113 17.60 -11.60 1.24
CA CYS A 113 16.56 -11.76 0.24
C CYS A 113 17.14 -11.74 -1.18
N GLY A 114 16.88 -12.80 -1.95
CA GLY A 114 17.32 -12.89 -3.34
C GLY A 114 16.71 -11.82 -4.25
N TYR A 115 15.46 -11.42 -4.00
CA TYR A 115 14.81 -10.35 -4.74
C TYR A 115 15.34 -8.97 -4.37
N CYS A 116 15.74 -8.72 -3.12
CA CYS A 116 16.41 -7.46 -2.74
C CYS A 116 17.74 -7.32 -3.49
N ARG A 117 18.54 -8.39 -3.55
CA ARG A 117 19.79 -8.42 -4.33
C ARG A 117 19.58 -8.20 -5.82
N LYS A 118 18.45 -8.68 -6.36
CA LYS A 118 18.06 -8.45 -7.76
C LYS A 118 17.64 -6.99 -7.98
N ALA A 119 16.85 -6.43 -7.06
CA ALA A 119 16.35 -5.05 -7.13
C ALA A 119 17.47 -4.02 -6.98
N TRP A 120 18.47 -4.29 -6.14
CA TRP A 120 19.52 -3.35 -5.75
C TRP A 120 20.12 -2.53 -6.90
N GLN A 121 20.61 -3.19 -7.94
CA GLN A 121 21.24 -2.48 -9.08
C GLN A 121 20.22 -1.66 -9.88
N GLU A 122 18.98 -2.12 -9.96
CA GLU A 122 17.90 -1.41 -10.64
C GLU A 122 17.44 -0.19 -9.81
N VAL A 123 17.39 -0.31 -8.48
CA VAL A 123 17.08 0.81 -7.58
C VAL A 123 18.19 1.86 -7.63
N ASP A 124 19.47 1.47 -7.61
CA ASP A 124 20.58 2.40 -7.78
C ASP A 124 20.47 3.13 -9.14
N GLN A 125 20.16 2.41 -10.23
CA GLN A 125 19.93 3.01 -11.55
C GLN A 125 18.72 3.96 -11.58
N LEU A 126 17.64 3.63 -10.87
CA LEU A 126 16.46 4.48 -10.76
C LEU A 126 16.82 5.80 -10.08
N VAL A 127 17.48 5.73 -8.92
CA VAL A 127 17.82 6.91 -8.10
C VAL A 127 18.84 7.79 -8.81
N GLU A 128 19.90 7.20 -9.36
CA GLU A 128 20.95 7.94 -10.08
C GLU A 128 20.47 8.49 -11.42
N GLY A 129 19.72 7.69 -12.17
CA GLY A 129 19.21 8.08 -13.49
C GLY A 129 18.16 9.19 -13.43
N ASP A 130 17.38 9.23 -12.36
CA ASP A 130 16.41 10.29 -12.11
C ASP A 130 17.05 11.55 -11.53
N GLY A 131 17.92 11.39 -10.52
CA GLY A 131 18.65 12.50 -9.88
C GLY A 131 17.82 13.38 -8.94
N ASN A 132 16.49 13.21 -8.88
CA ASN A 132 15.61 13.98 -8.00
C ASN A 132 14.78 13.10 -7.03
N ILE A 133 15.19 11.85 -6.84
CA ILE A 133 14.58 10.93 -5.88
C ILE A 133 15.31 11.03 -4.53
N ARG A 134 14.54 11.18 -3.45
CA ARG A 134 15.00 10.91 -2.09
C ARG A 134 14.82 9.44 -1.78
N PHE A 135 15.89 8.74 -1.40
CA PHE A 135 15.84 7.29 -1.15
C PHE A 135 16.05 6.99 0.33
N VAL A 136 15.16 6.19 0.93
CA VAL A 136 15.21 5.81 2.35
C VAL A 136 15.24 4.29 2.49
N LEU A 137 16.12 3.78 3.33
CA LEU A 137 16.24 2.35 3.59
C LEU A 137 15.71 1.98 4.98
N LYS A 138 14.82 0.99 5.01
CA LYS A 138 14.22 0.39 6.20
C LYS A 138 14.78 -1.00 6.40
N GLU A 139 15.65 -1.13 7.39
CA GLU A 139 16.25 -2.40 7.81
C GLU A 139 15.17 -3.33 8.37
N PHE A 140 14.76 -4.32 7.59
CA PHE A 140 13.67 -5.23 7.89
C PHE A 140 14.11 -6.70 7.71
N PRO A 141 14.99 -7.21 8.59
CA PRO A 141 15.47 -8.57 8.52
C PRO A 141 14.37 -9.55 8.95
N ILE A 142 13.90 -10.39 8.02
CA ILE A 142 12.82 -11.37 8.22
C ILE A 142 13.22 -12.80 7.84
N LEU A 143 14.39 -13.01 7.23
CA LEU A 143 14.82 -14.31 6.71
C LEU A 143 15.77 -15.10 7.62
N GLY A 144 15.90 -14.67 8.89
CA GLY A 144 16.62 -15.41 9.93
C GLY A 144 17.80 -14.66 10.53
N GLU A 145 18.63 -15.39 11.26
CA GLU A 145 19.72 -14.82 12.08
C GLU A 145 20.77 -14.07 11.22
N GLU A 146 21.11 -14.59 10.05
CA GLU A 146 22.04 -13.92 9.13
C GLU A 146 21.53 -12.56 8.63
N SER A 147 20.22 -12.45 8.39
CA SER A 147 19.58 -11.17 8.04
C SER A 147 19.69 -10.20 9.19
N VAL A 148 19.40 -10.66 10.40
CA VAL A 148 19.52 -9.85 11.62
C VAL A 148 20.96 -9.37 11.79
N LEU A 149 21.96 -10.26 11.69
CA LEU A 149 23.38 -9.87 11.78
C LEU A 149 23.76 -8.81 10.74
N SER A 150 23.31 -8.99 9.49
CA SER A 150 23.59 -8.05 8.39
C SER A 150 22.99 -6.66 8.66
N SER A 151 21.71 -6.61 9.04
CA SER A 151 21.04 -5.35 9.38
C SER A 151 21.65 -4.67 10.60
N ARG A 152 22.02 -5.44 11.63
CA ARG A 152 22.70 -4.89 12.82
C ARG A 152 24.04 -4.28 12.48
N PHE A 153 24.81 -4.92 11.61
CA PHE A 153 26.06 -4.36 11.12
C PHE A 153 25.84 -3.06 10.34
N ALA A 154 24.89 -3.04 9.40
CA ALA A 154 24.57 -1.85 8.63
C ALA A 154 24.17 -0.68 9.54
N ILE A 155 23.22 -0.89 10.46
CA ILE A 155 22.78 0.11 11.43
C ILE A 155 23.94 0.59 12.31
N ALA A 156 24.80 -0.32 12.80
CA ALA A 156 25.97 0.05 13.58
C ALA A 156 26.94 0.94 12.79
N VAL A 157 27.18 0.63 11.51
CA VAL A 157 28.00 1.46 10.62
C VAL A 157 27.36 2.84 10.43
N LEU A 158 26.04 2.93 10.23
CA LEU A 158 25.35 4.22 10.11
C LEU A 158 25.54 5.07 11.36
N GLN A 159 25.34 4.48 12.54
CA GLN A 159 25.42 5.19 13.82
C GLN A 159 26.84 5.66 14.17
N LEU A 160 27.86 4.91 13.78
CA LEU A 160 29.27 5.21 14.12
C LEU A 160 30.00 6.03 13.06
N HIS A 161 29.65 5.83 11.78
CA HIS A 161 30.44 6.31 10.65
C HIS A 161 29.62 7.10 9.61
N GLY A 162 28.30 7.22 9.79
CA GLY A 162 27.43 8.05 8.96
C GLY A 162 27.01 7.42 7.63
N GLY A 163 26.25 8.19 6.85
CA GLY A 163 25.52 7.68 5.69
C GLY A 163 26.39 7.19 4.53
N GLU A 164 27.56 7.78 4.30
CA GLU A 164 28.45 7.33 3.23
C GLU A 164 29.02 5.93 3.52
N ALA A 165 29.45 5.71 4.77
CA ALA A 165 29.93 4.40 5.21
C ALA A 165 28.81 3.35 5.19
N TYR A 166 27.59 3.74 5.59
CA TYR A 166 26.42 2.87 5.51
C TYR A 166 26.15 2.41 4.07
N LYS A 167 26.13 3.30 3.07
CA LYS A 167 25.86 2.90 1.67
C LYS A 167 26.88 1.87 1.18
N LYS A 168 28.17 2.09 1.48
CA LYS A 168 29.23 1.14 1.13
C LYS A 168 29.04 -0.22 1.85
N ALA A 169 28.64 -0.20 3.11
CA ALA A 169 28.33 -1.42 3.87
C ALA A 169 27.09 -2.15 3.32
N HIS A 170 26.03 -1.42 3.00
CA HIS A 170 24.82 -1.93 2.36
C HIS A 170 25.14 -2.66 1.04
N ASP A 171 25.92 -2.02 0.17
CA ASP A 171 26.38 -2.59 -1.10
C ASP A 171 27.21 -3.86 -0.89
N ALA A 172 28.14 -3.82 0.08
CA ALA A 172 28.97 -4.97 0.44
C ALA A 172 28.12 -6.15 0.95
N LEU A 173 27.12 -5.89 1.81
CA LEU A 173 26.22 -6.92 2.36
C LEU A 173 25.34 -7.55 1.27
N LEU A 174 24.83 -6.78 0.32
CA LEU A 174 24.05 -7.31 -0.81
C LEU A 174 24.91 -8.14 -1.77
N SER A 175 26.18 -7.75 -1.94
CA SER A 175 27.15 -8.50 -2.73
C SER A 175 27.71 -9.74 -2.04
N LEU A 176 27.64 -9.81 -0.70
CA LEU A 176 28.24 -10.88 0.12
C LEU A 176 27.71 -12.26 -0.29
N ARG A 177 28.61 -13.13 -0.73
CA ARG A 177 28.33 -14.53 -1.03
C ARG A 177 28.75 -15.40 0.17
N GLY A 178 27.90 -16.36 0.51
CA GLY A 178 28.10 -17.25 1.67
C GLY A 178 27.46 -16.71 2.95
N ASP A 179 27.89 -17.27 4.07
CA ASP A 179 27.29 -17.06 5.39
C ASP A 179 27.61 -15.67 5.94
N THR A 180 26.67 -15.10 6.68
CA THR A 180 26.89 -13.87 7.45
C THR A 180 27.27 -14.23 8.88
N ASN A 181 28.51 -13.97 9.27
CA ASN A 181 29.05 -14.19 10.61
C ASN A 181 30.00 -13.05 11.03
N PRO A 182 30.39 -12.94 12.31
CA PRO A 182 31.26 -11.87 12.79
C PRO A 182 32.57 -11.74 12.00
N GLU A 183 33.17 -12.85 11.55
CA GLU A 183 34.39 -12.83 10.75
C GLU A 183 34.17 -12.23 9.36
N ALA A 184 33.04 -12.53 8.71
CA ALA A 184 32.66 -11.93 7.43
C ALA A 184 32.38 -10.44 7.57
N LEU A 185 31.67 -10.03 8.62
CA LEU A 185 31.38 -8.63 8.91
C LEU A 185 32.65 -7.84 9.24
N ALA A 186 33.59 -8.44 9.99
CA ALA A 186 34.89 -7.84 10.24
C ALA A 186 35.72 -7.63 8.97
N ARG A 187 35.66 -8.59 8.02
CA ARG A 187 36.29 -8.43 6.70
C ARG A 187 35.66 -7.28 5.92
N ILE A 188 34.32 -7.20 5.88
CA ILE A 188 33.62 -6.09 5.23
C ILE A 188 34.05 -4.75 5.84
N ALA A 189 34.07 -4.63 7.17
CA ALA A 189 34.55 -3.41 7.84
C ALA A 189 35.99 -3.06 7.42
N GLY A 190 36.90 -4.05 7.41
CA GLY A 190 38.28 -3.87 6.99
C GLY A 190 38.43 -3.43 5.53
N ASP A 191 37.68 -4.02 4.60
CA ASP A 191 37.66 -3.67 3.18
C ASP A 191 37.16 -2.23 2.96
N LEU A 192 36.30 -1.73 3.85
CA LEU A 192 35.82 -0.35 3.89
C LEU A 192 36.78 0.61 4.62
N GLY A 193 37.88 0.11 5.18
CA GLY A 193 38.83 0.90 5.96
C GLY A 193 38.32 1.31 7.35
N LEU A 194 37.33 0.58 7.89
CA LEU A 194 36.73 0.82 9.19
C LEU A 194 37.28 -0.15 10.25
N ASP A 195 37.36 0.29 11.50
CA ASP A 195 37.69 -0.58 12.62
C ASP A 195 36.50 -1.48 12.98
N ALA A 196 36.67 -2.79 12.79
CA ALA A 196 35.62 -3.77 13.04
C ALA A 196 35.22 -3.86 14.51
N GLY A 197 36.15 -3.66 15.46
CA GLY A 197 35.89 -3.86 16.90
C GLY A 197 34.70 -3.02 17.40
N PRO A 198 34.77 -1.69 17.28
CA PRO A 198 33.67 -0.80 17.68
C PRO A 198 32.34 -1.09 16.96
N ILE A 199 32.38 -1.49 15.68
CA ILE A 199 31.17 -1.82 14.92
C ILE A 199 30.52 -3.09 15.48
N LEU A 200 31.29 -4.15 15.67
CA LEU A 200 30.80 -5.44 16.19
C LEU A 200 30.26 -5.30 17.61
N ASP A 201 30.88 -4.48 18.45
CA ASP A 201 30.36 -4.17 19.79
C ASP A 201 29.05 -3.40 19.71
N ARG A 202 28.97 -2.40 18.82
CA ARG A 202 27.77 -1.57 18.63
C ARG A 202 26.57 -2.36 18.11
N MET A 203 26.80 -3.43 17.34
CA MET A 203 25.72 -4.29 16.84
C MET A 203 24.81 -4.78 17.97
N ASN A 204 25.27 -4.98 19.20
CA ASN A 204 24.46 -5.49 20.31
C ASN A 204 23.83 -4.39 21.18
N ALA A 205 24.03 -3.12 20.82
CA ALA A 205 23.49 -2.01 21.58
C ALA A 205 21.95 -1.95 21.49
N PRO A 206 21.23 -1.56 22.57
CA PRO A 206 19.77 -1.45 22.58
C PRO A 206 19.23 -0.54 21.48
N GLU A 207 19.98 0.51 21.12
CA GLU A 207 19.60 1.44 20.06
C GLU A 207 19.55 0.75 18.70
N VAL A 208 20.43 -0.21 18.41
CA VAL A 208 20.39 -1.00 17.16
C VAL A 208 19.21 -1.97 17.16
N THR A 209 18.90 -2.59 18.29
CA THR A 209 17.70 -3.43 18.45
C THR A 209 16.44 -2.64 18.19
N LYS A 210 16.35 -1.45 18.78
CA LYS A 210 15.18 -0.58 18.63
C LYS A 210 14.87 -0.26 17.17
N VAL A 211 15.87 0.05 16.34
CA VAL A 211 15.65 0.32 14.90
C VAL A 211 14.98 -0.85 14.19
N ILE A 212 15.47 -2.07 14.44
CA ILE A 212 14.90 -3.28 13.84
C ILE A 212 13.47 -3.51 14.36
N GLU A 213 13.25 -3.38 15.66
CA GLU A 213 11.91 -3.55 16.26
C GLU A 213 10.90 -2.52 15.74
N ASP A 214 11.30 -1.24 15.65
CA ASP A 214 10.45 -0.18 15.13
C ASP A 214 10.09 -0.43 13.66
N ASN A 215 11.05 -0.87 12.83
CA ASN A 215 10.79 -1.23 11.43
C ASN A 215 9.90 -2.47 11.30
N HIS A 216 10.04 -3.47 12.18
CA HIS A 216 9.15 -4.64 12.22
C HIS A 216 7.72 -4.24 12.60
N ASN A 217 7.56 -3.40 13.62
CA ASN A 217 6.25 -2.89 14.03
C ASN A 217 5.60 -2.06 12.91
N LEU A 218 6.38 -1.21 12.25
CA LEU A 218 5.92 -0.44 11.09
C LEU A 218 5.49 -1.37 9.95
N ALA A 219 6.30 -2.38 9.61
CA ALA A 219 5.97 -3.36 8.58
C ALA A 219 4.67 -4.12 8.91
N GLN A 220 4.45 -4.48 10.17
CA GLN A 220 3.19 -5.11 10.60
C GLN A 220 1.98 -4.19 10.41
N ILE A 221 2.07 -2.92 10.82
CA ILE A 221 1.00 -1.94 10.64
C ILE A 221 0.72 -1.72 9.15
N MET A 222 1.76 -1.67 8.33
CA MET A 222 1.69 -1.45 6.88
C MET A 222 1.35 -2.72 6.07
N GLU A 223 1.09 -3.85 6.74
CA GLU A 223 0.84 -5.16 6.11
C GLU A 223 1.96 -5.56 5.12
N VAL A 224 3.21 -5.26 5.46
CA VAL A 224 4.42 -5.66 4.74
C VAL A 224 4.87 -7.01 5.24
N SER A 225 4.68 -8.04 4.41
CA SER A 225 4.99 -9.44 4.74
C SER A 225 6.20 -10.01 4.00
N GLY A 226 6.85 -9.21 3.15
CA GLY A 226 7.98 -9.66 2.34
C GLY A 226 8.88 -8.53 1.86
N THR A 227 10.10 -8.89 1.46
CA THR A 227 11.11 -7.96 0.93
C THR A 227 11.50 -8.34 -0.51
N PRO A 228 11.85 -7.37 -1.37
CA PRO A 228 11.74 -5.94 -1.09
C PRO A 228 10.26 -5.51 -1.12
N THR A 229 9.91 -4.52 -0.31
CA THR A 229 8.66 -3.77 -0.45
C THR A 229 9.01 -2.30 -0.50
N PHE A 230 8.42 -1.59 -1.46
CA PHE A 230 8.68 -0.17 -1.66
C PHE A 230 7.46 0.68 -1.31
N VAL A 231 7.73 1.89 -0.85
CA VAL A 231 6.76 2.99 -0.82
C VAL A 231 7.29 4.06 -1.76
N VAL A 232 6.55 4.36 -2.81
CA VAL A 232 6.89 5.40 -3.79
C VAL A 232 5.83 6.49 -3.68
N GLY A 233 6.19 7.61 -3.06
CA GLY A 233 5.22 8.65 -2.72
C GLY A 233 4.03 8.07 -1.95
N GLY A 234 2.82 8.20 -2.51
CA GLY A 234 1.58 7.67 -1.92
C GLY A 234 1.20 6.24 -2.33
N THR A 235 2.13 5.44 -2.87
CA THR A 235 1.82 4.08 -3.37
C THR A 235 2.74 3.02 -2.78
N MET A 236 2.16 1.95 -2.26
CA MET A 236 2.89 0.75 -1.83
C MET A 236 3.08 -0.22 -3.00
N VAL A 237 4.29 -0.75 -3.12
CA VAL A 237 4.70 -1.71 -4.14
C VAL A 237 5.30 -2.91 -3.42
N ARG A 238 4.52 -3.98 -3.28
CA ARG A 238 4.92 -5.20 -2.58
C ARG A 238 5.65 -6.14 -3.54
N GLY A 239 6.92 -6.44 -3.27
CA GLY A 239 7.76 -7.31 -4.08
C GLY A 239 8.65 -6.60 -5.09
N TYR A 240 9.47 -7.39 -5.78
CA TYR A 240 10.34 -6.89 -6.86
C TYR A 240 9.52 -6.42 -8.06
N VAL A 241 9.86 -5.24 -8.55
CA VAL A 241 9.34 -4.66 -9.79
C VAL A 241 10.53 -4.21 -10.63
N PRO A 242 10.56 -4.50 -11.94
CA PRO A 242 11.63 -4.06 -12.82
C PRO A 242 11.78 -2.53 -12.91
N LEU A 243 12.99 -2.06 -13.21
CA LEU A 243 13.33 -0.63 -13.36
C LEU A 243 12.31 0.18 -14.18
N ASP A 244 11.89 -0.32 -15.36
CA ASP A 244 10.98 0.42 -16.25
C ASP A 244 9.61 0.64 -15.61
N ALA A 245 9.09 -0.34 -14.90
CA ALA A 245 7.85 -0.22 -14.14
C ALA A 245 8.03 0.69 -12.92
N MET A 246 9.17 0.64 -12.21
CA MET A 246 9.46 1.59 -11.14
C MET A 246 9.53 3.05 -11.63
N GLN A 247 10.12 3.29 -12.81
CA GLN A 247 10.14 4.60 -13.46
C GLN A 247 8.73 5.09 -13.79
N GLN A 248 7.86 4.21 -14.27
CA GLN A 248 6.45 4.53 -14.53
C GLN A 248 5.73 4.93 -13.24
N ILE A 249 5.90 4.16 -12.16
CA ILE A 249 5.29 4.45 -10.85
C ILE A 249 5.75 5.82 -10.35
N VAL A 250 7.05 6.10 -10.38
CA VAL A 250 7.61 7.42 -10.00
C VAL A 250 6.99 8.55 -10.83
N ALA A 251 6.94 8.39 -12.15
CA ALA A 251 6.36 9.39 -13.05
C ALA A 251 4.86 9.61 -12.80
N GLU A 252 4.12 8.57 -12.45
CA GLU A 252 2.71 8.67 -12.09
C GLU A 252 2.48 9.38 -10.77
N GLN A 253 3.30 9.13 -9.74
CA GLN A 253 3.19 9.84 -8.47
C GLN A 253 3.48 11.33 -8.62
N ARG A 254 4.53 11.71 -9.36
CA ARG A 254 4.81 13.14 -9.62
C ARG A 254 3.67 13.87 -10.31
N LYS A 255 2.88 13.19 -11.16
CA LYS A 255 1.68 13.77 -11.79
C LYS A 255 0.51 13.95 -10.83
N LYS A 256 0.47 13.22 -9.71
CA LYS A 256 -0.57 13.36 -8.68
C LYS A 256 -0.24 14.48 -7.69
N ASP A 257 1.06 14.71 -7.45
CA ASP A 257 1.55 15.68 -6.49
C ASP A 257 1.77 17.09 -7.08
N GLY A 258 1.84 17.21 -8.41
CA GLY A 258 1.94 18.48 -9.16
C GLY A 258 0.62 18.98 -9.71
#